data_AF-A0A923I012-F1
#
_entry.id   AF-A0A923I012-F1
#
_cell.length_a   1.000
_cell.length_b   1.000
_cell.length_c   1.000
_cell.angle_alpha   90.00
_cell.angle_beta   90.00
_cell.angle_gamma   90.00
#
_symmetry.space_group_name_H-M   'P 1'
#
loop_
_entity.id
_entity.type
_entity.pdbx_description
1 polymer ?
#
loop_
_entity_poly.entity_id
_entity_poly.type
_entity_poly.pdbx_seq_one_letter_code
_entity_poly.pdbx_strand_id
1 'polypeptide(L)'
;MNILSFLHRRSLLVTLLSCALYSADYADAQPLSPTASTQTDTPTEVQGSIGSPVIIGYFLLEPAQLAGQQNGSLRASDIRPEVARQLTHINFAFMDINAKGECDFETGTDVRQAARALAQLQALKRHQPGLRILYSLGGWTHTNDDNPDVERYRQAAATPEARSKLIRSCVSLMQRYRFDGVDIDWEYPRAQDAVAFTDLLREFRQALNQAGRHRARPYQLTIAAAGGAFNMARTYAAWPAIAASVDYINLMTYDLNGSWEKLSNHQAHLFGDPAEALYDNPLRTLAANKLTAAQLEQDFPARFALTVDAAVQQYLVAGVPAHKLVLGFPFYGRALFQVGADKQGLHQRFVTPAGDQYQGDVSLLTGCPSCVQRGDPRLPAYADLQAMLAGGYGYQPQYSDISHASWLWHPQQHIFVSADDARAVQAKVAYLRHQGLAGAMFWHLGQDAQQTTLLGQLHSALYQQSCQLHVHPAALVYRPLASNPRCDIR
;
A
#
# COMPACT_ATOMS: atom_id res chain seq x y z
N MET A 1 -54.90 51.53 -34.74
CA MET A 1 -54.99 50.56 -33.62
C MET A 1 -53.78 50.81 -32.74
N ASN A 2 -53.86 51.75 -31.79
CA ASN A 2 -54.20 51.55 -30.37
C ASN A 2 -53.27 50.54 -29.66
N ILE A 3 -52.65 50.79 -28.50
CA ILE A 3 -52.38 51.97 -27.64
C ILE A 3 -51.59 51.42 -26.41
N LEU A 4 -50.62 52.20 -25.89
CA LEU A 4 -50.04 52.24 -24.51
C LEU A 4 -49.38 50.98 -23.88
N SER A 5 -48.38 51.02 -22.98
CA SER A 5 -47.75 52.05 -22.10
C SER A 5 -46.39 51.50 -21.61
N PHE A 6 -45.22 52.21 -21.65
CA PHE A 6 -44.70 53.28 -20.77
C PHE A 6 -44.72 52.95 -19.25
N LEU A 7 -43.76 53.30 -18.37
CA LEU A 7 -42.34 53.70 -18.36
C LEU A 7 -41.99 54.09 -16.88
N HIS A 8 -40.69 54.21 -16.54
CA HIS A 8 -40.07 55.04 -15.47
C HIS A 8 -40.17 54.57 -13.99
N ARG A 9 -39.32 55.03 -13.04
CA ARG A 9 -37.89 55.39 -12.88
C ARG A 9 -37.80 56.03 -11.46
N ARG A 10 -36.68 55.78 -10.75
CA ARG A 10 -35.97 56.68 -9.79
C ARG A 10 -36.49 56.93 -8.34
N SER A 11 -35.52 56.81 -7.41
CA SER A 11 -35.11 57.76 -6.34
C SER A 11 -36.06 58.00 -5.14
N LEU A 12 -35.68 58.43 -3.92
CA LEU A 12 -34.50 58.56 -3.03
C LEU A 12 -35.06 59.27 -1.75
N LEU A 13 -34.37 59.23 -0.59
CA LEU A 13 -34.65 59.91 0.72
C LEU A 13 -35.74 59.29 1.63
N VAL A 14 -35.52 58.92 2.92
CA VAL A 14 -34.98 59.60 4.13
C VAL A 14 -35.87 60.80 4.55
N THR A 15 -36.61 60.78 5.67
CA THR A 15 -36.18 61.31 7.00
C THR A 15 -37.24 61.09 8.13
N LEU A 16 -36.71 60.83 9.35
CA LEU A 16 -37.06 61.34 10.72
C LEU A 16 -38.43 61.12 11.39
N LEU A 17 -38.42 60.55 12.62
CA LEU A 17 -38.36 61.24 13.94
C LEU A 17 -38.36 60.17 15.08
N SER A 18 -37.30 60.05 15.91
CA SER A 18 -37.13 60.63 17.28
C SER A 18 -37.81 59.79 18.39
N CYS A 19 -37.31 59.57 19.62
CA CYS A 19 -36.18 60.11 20.40
C CYS A 19 -36.00 59.29 21.71
N ALA A 20 -34.81 59.40 22.33
CA ALA A 20 -34.43 59.32 23.77
C ALA A 20 -33.20 58.39 23.99
N LEU A 21 -31.94 58.90 23.98
CA LEU A 21 -31.20 59.63 25.04
C LEU A 21 -30.91 58.73 26.26
N TYR A 22 -29.67 58.41 26.65
CA TYR A 22 -28.57 59.20 27.25
C TYR A 22 -27.33 58.24 27.32
N SER A 23 -26.04 58.58 27.34
CA SER A 23 -25.21 59.80 27.25
C SER A 23 -23.74 59.34 27.21
N ALA A 24 -22.88 60.14 26.59
CA ALA A 24 -21.45 59.94 26.35
C ALA A 24 -20.54 60.43 27.50
N ASP A 25 -19.26 60.03 27.47
CA ASP A 25 -18.05 60.89 27.41
C ASP A 25 -16.79 60.07 27.83
N TYR A 26 -15.80 59.84 26.96
CA TYR A 26 -14.71 60.68 26.42
C TYR A 26 -13.38 60.61 27.22
N ALA A 27 -12.32 60.27 26.48
CA ALA A 27 -10.98 60.87 26.45
C ALA A 27 -9.76 59.99 26.80
N ASP A 28 -8.83 60.00 25.84
CA ASP A 28 -7.48 59.44 25.79
C ASP A 28 -6.49 60.01 26.82
N ALA A 29 -5.56 59.16 27.28
CA ALA A 29 -4.12 59.48 27.42
C ALA A 29 -3.28 58.21 27.65
N GLN A 30 -2.31 57.95 26.78
CA GLN A 30 -1.18 57.01 26.97
C GLN A 30 -0.02 57.68 27.77
N PRO A 31 1.15 57.05 28.09
CA PRO A 31 1.60 55.65 27.91
C PRO A 31 2.28 55.02 29.15
N LEU A 32 2.31 53.68 29.24
CA LEU A 32 3.38 52.97 29.98
C LEU A 32 3.73 51.65 29.26
N SER A 33 5.02 51.42 29.08
CA SER A 33 5.67 50.15 28.74
C SER A 33 7.07 50.18 29.38
N PRO A 34 7.78 49.06 29.60
CA PRO A 34 7.38 47.65 29.58
C PRO A 34 7.88 46.86 30.81
N THR A 35 7.31 45.68 31.09
CA THR A 35 8.11 44.53 31.54
C THR A 35 7.58 43.27 30.89
N ALA A 36 8.51 42.54 30.26
CA ALA A 36 8.27 41.40 29.40
C ALA A 36 8.15 40.10 30.21
N SER A 37 7.25 39.22 29.80
CA SER A 37 7.50 37.78 29.81
C SER A 37 6.72 37.13 28.66
N THR A 38 7.41 36.88 27.56
CA THR A 38 6.92 36.06 26.46
C THR A 38 6.93 34.58 26.88
N GLN A 39 5.77 34.04 27.24
CA GLN A 39 5.52 32.61 27.13
C GLN A 39 4.94 32.35 25.75
N THR A 40 5.76 31.76 24.90
CA THR A 40 5.35 31.17 23.62
C THR A 40 4.63 29.87 23.91
N ASP A 41 3.31 29.85 23.74
CA ASP A 41 2.53 28.61 23.71
C ASP A 41 2.96 27.79 22.49
N THR A 42 3.77 26.77 22.72
CA THR A 42 4.00 25.67 21.78
C THR A 42 2.69 24.89 21.60
N PRO A 43 2.27 24.54 20.37
CA PRO A 43 1.10 23.71 20.16
C PRO A 43 1.34 22.32 20.78
N THR A 44 0.53 21.96 21.75
CA THR A 44 0.50 20.61 22.33
C THR A 44 0.14 19.61 21.23
N GLU A 45 1.11 18.78 20.87
CA GLU A 45 0.95 17.65 19.97
C GLU A 45 -0.11 16.71 20.56
N VAL A 46 -1.30 16.66 19.96
CA VAL A 46 -2.32 15.67 20.32
C VAL A 46 -1.81 14.33 19.81
N GLN A 47 -1.05 13.62 20.65
CA GLN A 47 -0.78 12.19 20.48
C GLN A 47 -2.09 11.44 20.66
N GLY A 48 -2.93 11.45 19.62
CA GLY A 48 -4.01 10.48 19.50
C GLY A 48 -3.38 9.08 19.52
N SER A 49 -3.84 8.20 20.40
CA SER A 49 -3.32 6.83 20.46
C SER A 49 -3.51 6.18 19.10
N ILE A 50 -2.44 6.02 18.33
CA ILE A 50 -2.44 5.20 17.13
C ILE A 50 -2.86 3.81 17.60
N GLY A 51 -3.94 3.26 17.04
CA GLY A 51 -4.36 1.90 17.36
C GLY A 51 -3.20 0.92 17.13
N SER A 52 -3.23 -0.25 17.77
CA SER A 52 -2.19 -1.27 17.54
C SER A 52 -1.99 -1.49 16.03
N PRO A 53 -0.73 -1.49 15.52
CA PRO A 53 -0.48 -1.64 14.10
C PRO A 53 -1.16 -2.88 13.51
N VAL A 54 -1.37 -2.90 12.20
CA VAL A 54 -1.85 -4.09 11.48
C VAL A 54 -0.71 -4.82 10.77
N ILE A 55 -0.83 -6.14 10.65
CA ILE A 55 -0.03 -6.97 9.76
C ILE A 55 -1.01 -7.75 8.88
N ILE A 56 -1.02 -7.41 7.59
CA ILE A 56 -1.94 -7.94 6.57
C ILE A 56 -1.14 -8.84 5.62
N GLY A 57 -1.34 -10.15 5.70
CA GLY A 57 -0.68 -11.10 4.81
C GLY A 57 -1.61 -11.59 3.71
N TYR A 58 -1.17 -11.57 2.46
CA TYR A 58 -1.91 -12.23 1.38
C TYR A 58 -1.73 -13.75 1.42
N PHE A 59 -2.83 -14.49 1.31
CA PHE A 59 -2.85 -15.92 1.06
C PHE A 59 -3.32 -16.15 -0.37
N LEU A 60 -2.38 -16.44 -1.26
CA LEU A 60 -2.66 -16.74 -2.66
C LEU A 60 -3.11 -18.20 -2.82
N LEU A 61 -4.37 -18.37 -3.24
CA LEU A 61 -4.95 -19.61 -3.70
C LEU A 61 -4.75 -19.69 -5.21
N GLU A 62 -3.82 -20.51 -5.68
CA GLU A 62 -3.70 -20.72 -7.13
C GLU A 62 -4.67 -21.84 -7.57
N PRO A 63 -5.52 -21.63 -8.58
CA PRO A 63 -6.45 -22.67 -9.05
C PRO A 63 -5.75 -24.01 -9.40
N ALA A 64 -4.53 -23.95 -9.94
CA ALA A 64 -3.70 -25.13 -10.22
C ALA A 64 -3.27 -25.92 -8.97
N GLN A 65 -3.16 -25.27 -7.80
CA GLN A 65 -2.90 -25.95 -6.53
C GLN A 65 -4.07 -26.85 -6.15
N LEU A 66 -5.30 -26.38 -6.36
CA LEU A 66 -6.51 -27.17 -6.07
C LEU A 66 -6.68 -28.32 -7.06
N ALA A 67 -6.11 -28.25 -8.25
CA ALA A 67 -6.06 -29.38 -9.18
C ALA A 67 -5.01 -30.45 -8.79
N GLY A 68 -4.22 -30.24 -7.73
CA GLY A 68 -3.15 -31.15 -7.29
C GLY A 68 -1.89 -31.10 -8.15
N GLN A 69 -1.70 -30.02 -8.91
CA GLN A 69 -0.69 -29.94 -9.99
C GLN A 69 0.57 -29.14 -9.64
N GLN A 70 0.71 -28.61 -8.42
CA GLN A 70 1.89 -27.84 -8.00
C GLN A 70 2.50 -28.36 -6.69
N ASN A 71 3.78 -28.76 -6.75
CA ASN A 71 4.64 -28.93 -5.57
C ASN A 71 5.19 -27.55 -5.17
N GLY A 72 5.17 -27.18 -3.89
CA GLY A 72 5.89 -26.00 -3.38
C GLY A 72 5.07 -24.76 -3.03
N SER A 73 3.78 -24.69 -3.39
CA SER A 73 2.91 -23.59 -2.94
C SER A 73 2.32 -23.85 -1.54
N LEU A 74 2.13 -22.80 -0.74
CA LEU A 74 1.67 -22.90 0.65
C LEU A 74 0.19 -23.29 0.73
N ARG A 75 -0.12 -24.41 1.41
CA ARG A 75 -1.50 -24.78 1.70
C ARG A 75 -1.96 -24.10 2.98
N ALA A 76 -3.27 -23.84 3.10
CA ALA A 76 -3.83 -23.27 4.33
C ALA A 76 -3.55 -24.13 5.57
N SER A 77 -3.46 -25.46 5.42
CA SER A 77 -3.08 -26.40 6.48
C SER A 77 -1.63 -26.25 6.95
N ASP A 78 -0.76 -25.65 6.15
CA ASP A 78 0.66 -25.47 6.47
C ASP A 78 0.89 -24.20 7.33
N ILE A 79 -0.14 -23.35 7.48
CA ILE A 79 -0.09 -22.17 8.35
C ILE A 79 -0.24 -22.59 9.80
N ARG A 80 0.88 -22.64 10.51
CA ARG A 80 0.95 -23.01 11.93
C ARG A 80 0.31 -21.92 12.82
N PRO A 81 -0.20 -22.28 14.02
CA PRO A 81 -0.70 -21.31 14.99
C PRO A 81 0.28 -20.17 15.30
N GLU A 82 1.57 -20.44 15.33
CA GLU A 82 2.64 -19.46 15.59
C GLU A 82 2.73 -18.41 14.49
N VAL A 83 2.47 -18.80 13.23
CA VAL A 83 2.37 -17.87 12.10
C VAL A 83 1.12 -17.01 12.28
N ALA A 84 -0.02 -17.62 12.58
CA ALA A 84 -1.29 -16.92 12.71
C ALA A 84 -1.29 -15.86 13.83
N ARG A 85 -0.58 -16.11 14.94
CA ARG A 85 -0.43 -15.14 16.04
C ARG A 85 0.31 -13.86 15.63
N GLN A 86 1.09 -13.92 14.55
CA GLN A 86 1.85 -12.76 14.05
C GLN A 86 1.05 -11.90 13.08
N LEU A 87 -0.19 -12.29 12.74
CA LEU A 87 -1.03 -11.61 11.78
C LEU A 87 -2.23 -10.96 12.46
N THR A 88 -2.68 -9.83 11.90
CA THR A 88 -3.98 -9.25 12.24
C THR A 88 -5.00 -9.49 11.14
N HIS A 89 -4.56 -9.61 9.89
CA HIS A 89 -5.41 -9.90 8.73
C HIS A 89 -4.77 -10.94 7.81
N ILE A 90 -5.61 -11.77 7.20
CA ILE A 90 -5.28 -12.55 6.01
C ILE A 90 -6.19 -12.11 4.88
N ASN A 91 -5.61 -11.70 3.76
CA ASN A 91 -6.33 -11.43 2.52
C ASN A 91 -6.31 -12.71 1.67
N PHE A 92 -7.45 -13.38 1.57
CA PHE A 92 -7.63 -14.58 0.73
C PHE A 92 -7.75 -14.16 -0.73
N ALA A 93 -6.73 -14.45 -1.52
CA ALA A 93 -6.58 -14.00 -2.89
C ALA A 93 -6.63 -15.19 -3.87
N PHE A 94 -7.35 -15.15 -4.99
CA PHE A 94 -8.27 -14.09 -5.42
C PHE A 94 -9.70 -14.59 -5.61
N MET A 95 -10.60 -13.63 -5.55
CA MET A 95 -11.96 -13.70 -6.07
C MET A 95 -12.03 -12.78 -7.30
N ASP A 96 -13.06 -12.96 -8.12
CA ASP A 96 -13.21 -12.18 -9.35
C ASP A 96 -14.67 -11.77 -9.61
N ILE A 97 -14.88 -10.90 -10.61
CA ILE A 97 -16.20 -10.54 -11.13
C ILE A 97 -16.49 -11.45 -12.33
N ASN A 98 -17.51 -12.30 -12.19
CA ASN A 98 -17.92 -13.18 -13.28
C ASN A 98 -18.62 -12.42 -14.42
N ALA A 99 -18.89 -13.09 -15.54
CA ALA A 99 -19.54 -12.49 -16.71
C ALA A 99 -20.96 -11.92 -16.46
N LYS A 100 -21.57 -12.19 -15.29
CA LYS A 100 -22.85 -11.61 -14.89
C LYS A 100 -22.67 -10.32 -14.09
N GLY A 101 -21.45 -9.87 -13.81
CA GLY A 101 -21.20 -8.71 -12.95
C GLY A 101 -21.42 -9.02 -11.46
N GLU A 102 -21.10 -10.24 -11.04
CA GLU A 102 -21.27 -10.72 -9.66
C GLU A 102 -19.92 -11.22 -9.11
N CYS A 103 -19.68 -11.02 -7.81
CA CYS A 103 -18.54 -11.60 -7.11
C CYS A 103 -18.63 -13.13 -7.13
N ASP A 104 -17.54 -13.79 -7.51
CA ASP A 104 -17.39 -15.23 -7.52
C ASP A 104 -15.94 -15.64 -7.26
N PHE A 105 -15.68 -16.94 -7.09
CA PHE A 105 -14.30 -17.42 -7.21
C PHE A 105 -13.79 -17.23 -8.63
N GLU A 106 -12.47 -17.13 -8.78
CA GLU A 106 -11.84 -17.12 -10.10
C GLU A 106 -12.28 -18.32 -10.93
N THR A 107 -12.43 -18.10 -12.24
CA THR A 107 -12.83 -19.15 -13.18
C THR A 107 -11.84 -20.32 -13.10
N GLY A 108 -12.36 -21.55 -12.96
CA GLY A 108 -11.54 -22.76 -12.83
C GLY A 108 -11.20 -23.16 -11.39
N THR A 109 -11.56 -22.35 -10.39
CA THR A 109 -11.38 -22.71 -8.98
C THR A 109 -12.23 -23.93 -8.57
N ASP A 110 -11.64 -24.95 -7.97
CA ASP A 110 -12.40 -25.98 -7.25
C ASP A 110 -12.97 -25.38 -5.96
N VAL A 111 -14.22 -24.93 -6.03
CA VAL A 111 -14.92 -24.27 -4.92
C VAL A 111 -14.96 -25.13 -3.66
N ARG A 112 -15.00 -26.46 -3.76
CA ARG A 112 -15.00 -27.33 -2.56
C ARG A 112 -13.65 -27.28 -1.87
N GLN A 113 -12.56 -27.28 -2.63
CA GLN A 113 -11.23 -27.19 -2.06
C GLN A 113 -10.92 -25.78 -1.53
N ALA A 114 -11.33 -24.74 -2.26
CA ALA A 114 -11.26 -23.36 -1.79
C ALA A 114 -12.01 -23.19 -0.45
N ALA A 115 -13.22 -23.74 -0.34
CA ALA A 115 -13.99 -23.72 0.91
C ALA A 115 -13.29 -24.47 2.06
N ARG A 116 -12.60 -25.59 1.77
CA ARG A 116 -11.80 -26.32 2.78
C ARG A 116 -10.59 -25.51 3.23
N ALA A 117 -9.84 -24.91 2.30
CA ALA A 117 -8.73 -24.03 2.62
C ALA A 117 -9.19 -22.86 3.48
N LEU A 118 -10.30 -22.21 3.10
CA LEU A 118 -10.89 -21.15 3.89
C LEU A 118 -11.31 -21.61 5.29
N ALA A 119 -11.93 -22.77 5.43
CA ALA A 119 -12.29 -23.31 6.74
C ALA A 119 -11.05 -23.53 7.65
N GLN A 120 -9.92 -23.95 7.06
CA GLN A 120 -8.64 -24.05 7.77
C GLN A 120 -8.12 -22.68 8.22
N LEU A 121 -8.16 -21.67 7.35
CA LEU A 121 -7.79 -20.30 7.73
C LEU A 121 -8.70 -19.77 8.85
N GLN A 122 -10.01 -19.97 8.74
CA GLN A 122 -10.98 -19.57 9.76
C GLN A 122 -10.71 -20.23 11.12
N ALA A 123 -10.21 -21.47 11.12
CA ALA A 123 -9.86 -22.18 12.35
C ALA A 123 -8.66 -21.55 13.09
N LEU A 124 -7.79 -20.79 12.41
CA LEU A 124 -6.66 -20.07 13.01
C LEU A 124 -7.12 -18.99 14.01
N LYS A 125 -8.36 -18.49 13.88
CA LYS A 125 -8.94 -17.55 14.85
C LYS A 125 -9.02 -18.09 16.27
N ARG A 126 -8.97 -19.42 16.47
CA ARG A 126 -8.86 -20.01 17.82
C ARG A 126 -7.51 -19.72 18.50
N HIS A 127 -6.47 -19.47 17.71
CA HIS A 127 -5.13 -19.16 18.18
C HIS A 127 -4.83 -17.66 18.16
N GLN A 128 -5.56 -16.91 17.32
CA GLN A 128 -5.52 -15.46 17.25
C GLN A 128 -6.96 -14.90 17.14
N PRO A 129 -7.68 -14.67 18.25
CA PRO A 129 -9.09 -14.23 18.23
C PRO A 129 -9.33 -12.90 17.52
N GLY A 130 -8.29 -12.05 17.46
CA GLY A 130 -8.28 -10.79 16.73
C GLY A 130 -8.13 -10.93 15.21
N LEU A 131 -7.76 -12.10 14.69
CA LEU A 131 -7.51 -12.31 13.26
C LEU A 131 -8.77 -12.03 12.44
N ARG A 132 -8.62 -11.24 11.38
CA ARG A 132 -9.62 -11.05 10.34
C ARG A 132 -9.21 -11.76 9.07
N ILE A 133 -10.17 -12.33 8.36
CA ILE A 133 -9.94 -12.95 7.06
C ILE A 133 -10.84 -12.23 6.07
N LEU A 134 -10.22 -11.43 5.20
CA LEU A 134 -10.87 -10.76 4.08
C LEU A 134 -10.67 -11.63 2.84
N TYR A 135 -11.48 -11.42 1.81
CA TYR A 135 -11.14 -11.88 0.46
C TYR A 135 -10.77 -10.68 -0.40
N SER A 136 -9.84 -10.90 -1.33
CA SER A 136 -9.42 -9.88 -2.31
C SER A 136 -10.09 -10.13 -3.64
N LEU A 137 -10.79 -9.11 -4.16
CA LEU A 137 -11.47 -9.10 -5.45
C LEU A 137 -10.58 -8.40 -6.49
N GLY A 138 -10.04 -9.15 -7.45
CA GLY A 138 -9.19 -8.61 -8.52
C GLY A 138 -7.79 -9.22 -8.57
N GLY A 139 -6.77 -8.39 -8.43
CA GLY A 139 -5.36 -8.68 -8.69
C GLY A 139 -4.96 -8.36 -10.13
N TRP A 140 -3.65 -8.16 -10.35
CA TRP A 140 -3.06 -7.83 -11.65
C TRP A 140 -3.61 -8.69 -12.79
N THR A 141 -3.65 -10.01 -12.62
CA THR A 141 -4.02 -10.95 -13.68
C THR A 141 -5.39 -10.66 -14.28
N HIS A 142 -6.37 -10.14 -13.53
CA HIS A 142 -7.74 -9.88 -14.03
C HIS A 142 -8.01 -8.41 -14.34
N THR A 143 -7.27 -7.51 -13.72
CA THR A 143 -7.66 -6.10 -13.63
C THR A 143 -6.69 -5.12 -14.30
N ASN A 144 -5.59 -5.63 -14.86
CA ASN A 144 -4.71 -4.84 -15.72
C ASN A 144 -5.37 -4.46 -17.04
N ASP A 145 -4.89 -3.37 -17.65
CA ASP A 145 -5.49 -2.79 -18.86
C ASP A 145 -5.44 -3.70 -20.10
N ASP A 146 -4.52 -4.68 -20.12
CA ASP A 146 -4.33 -5.61 -21.23
C ASP A 146 -5.20 -6.88 -21.09
N ASN A 147 -5.79 -7.13 -19.91
CA ASN A 147 -6.73 -8.23 -19.74
C ASN A 147 -8.18 -7.81 -20.10
N PRO A 148 -8.87 -8.52 -21.02
CA PRO A 148 -10.26 -8.20 -21.37
C PRO A 148 -11.25 -8.29 -20.19
N ASP A 149 -10.97 -9.06 -19.15
CA ASP A 149 -11.84 -9.22 -17.98
C ASP A 149 -11.90 -7.94 -17.12
N VAL A 150 -10.97 -6.99 -17.29
CA VAL A 150 -11.04 -5.66 -16.65
C VAL A 150 -12.34 -4.93 -16.99
N GLU A 151 -12.92 -5.19 -18.15
CA GLU A 151 -14.17 -4.56 -18.57
C GLU A 151 -15.34 -4.95 -17.65
N ARG A 152 -15.29 -6.12 -17.01
CA ARG A 152 -16.29 -6.51 -15.99
C ARG A 152 -16.24 -5.61 -14.76
N TYR A 153 -15.05 -5.19 -14.33
CA TYR A 153 -14.87 -4.24 -13.23
C TYR A 153 -15.41 -2.87 -13.61
N ARG A 154 -15.10 -2.40 -14.83
CA ARG A 154 -15.58 -1.12 -15.35
C ARG A 154 -17.09 -1.07 -15.44
N GLN A 155 -17.71 -2.10 -16.02
CA GLN A 155 -19.16 -2.21 -16.14
C GLN A 155 -19.85 -2.33 -14.77
N ALA A 156 -19.29 -3.11 -13.85
CA ALA A 156 -19.83 -3.25 -12.51
C ALA A 156 -19.76 -1.95 -11.69
N ALA A 157 -18.78 -1.08 -11.95
CA ALA A 157 -18.66 0.23 -11.32
C ALA A 157 -19.54 1.32 -11.97
N ALA A 158 -19.83 1.19 -13.26
CA ALA A 158 -20.31 2.29 -14.12
C ALA A 158 -21.65 2.90 -13.71
N THR A 159 -22.65 2.10 -13.30
CA THR A 159 -23.99 2.61 -12.96
C THR A 159 -24.41 2.21 -11.55
N PRO A 160 -25.29 2.99 -10.89
CA PRO A 160 -25.83 2.63 -9.57
C PRO A 160 -26.43 1.21 -9.53
N GLU A 161 -27.13 0.80 -10.59
CA GLU A 161 -27.75 -0.52 -10.69
C GLU A 161 -26.70 -1.64 -10.76
N ALA A 162 -25.65 -1.44 -11.57
CA ALA A 162 -24.55 -2.38 -11.72
C ALA A 162 -23.75 -2.50 -10.41
N ARG A 163 -23.43 -1.38 -9.77
CA ARG A 163 -22.76 -1.36 -8.46
C ARG A 163 -23.59 -2.08 -7.40
N SER A 164 -24.89 -1.77 -7.33
CA SER A 164 -25.80 -2.41 -6.40
C SER A 164 -25.89 -3.92 -6.62
N LYS A 165 -25.86 -4.38 -7.89
CA LYS A 165 -25.81 -5.81 -8.22
C LYS A 165 -24.51 -6.46 -7.72
N LEU A 166 -23.36 -5.88 -8.05
CA LEU A 166 -22.06 -6.36 -7.60
C LEU A 166 -22.01 -6.42 -6.08
N ILE A 167 -22.26 -5.30 -5.39
CA ILE A 167 -22.21 -5.18 -3.93
C ILE A 167 -23.09 -6.23 -3.24
N ARG A 168 -24.33 -6.46 -3.71
CA ARG A 168 -25.21 -7.48 -3.13
C ARG A 168 -24.62 -8.89 -3.25
N SER A 169 -24.07 -9.23 -4.42
CA SER A 169 -23.45 -10.55 -4.64
C SER A 169 -22.21 -10.74 -3.75
N CYS A 170 -21.38 -9.71 -3.63
CA CYS A 170 -20.18 -9.69 -2.81
C CYS A 170 -20.48 -9.82 -1.32
N VAL A 171 -21.47 -9.07 -0.80
CA VAL A 171 -21.92 -9.19 0.61
C VAL A 171 -22.50 -10.58 0.88
N SER A 172 -23.28 -11.15 -0.06
CA SER A 172 -23.82 -12.50 0.06
C SER A 172 -22.72 -13.56 0.13
N LEU A 173 -21.71 -13.44 -0.75
CA LEU A 173 -20.55 -14.31 -0.76
C LEU A 173 -19.75 -14.18 0.55
N MET A 174 -19.47 -12.95 0.98
CA MET A 174 -18.77 -12.64 2.23
C MET A 174 -19.43 -13.34 3.42
N GLN A 175 -20.75 -13.24 3.53
CA GLN A 175 -21.52 -13.86 4.61
C GLN A 175 -21.55 -15.39 4.50
N ARG A 176 -21.76 -15.94 3.29
CA ARG A 176 -21.77 -17.39 3.03
C ARG A 176 -20.49 -18.07 3.48
N TYR A 177 -19.35 -17.45 3.18
CA TYR A 177 -18.03 -17.99 3.47
C TYR A 177 -17.40 -17.44 4.76
N ARG A 178 -18.15 -16.62 5.51
CA ARG A 178 -17.78 -16.08 6.83
C ARG A 178 -16.50 -15.25 6.83
N PHE A 179 -16.26 -14.52 5.75
CA PHE A 179 -15.22 -13.48 5.70
C PHE A 179 -15.57 -12.33 6.66
N ASP A 180 -14.55 -11.60 7.12
CA ASP A 180 -14.67 -10.44 8.02
C ASP A 180 -14.61 -9.10 7.26
N GLY A 181 -14.56 -9.14 5.94
CA GLY A 181 -14.56 -7.96 5.10
C GLY A 181 -14.22 -8.27 3.65
N VAL A 182 -14.04 -7.21 2.87
CA VAL A 182 -13.71 -7.24 1.46
C VAL A 182 -12.47 -6.38 1.24
N ASP A 183 -11.54 -6.88 0.45
CA ASP A 183 -10.42 -6.13 -0.10
C ASP A 183 -10.64 -6.00 -1.62
N ILE A 184 -10.55 -4.79 -2.17
CA ILE A 184 -10.68 -4.58 -3.63
C ILE A 184 -9.30 -4.28 -4.20
N ASP A 185 -8.88 -5.10 -5.16
CA ASP A 185 -7.57 -5.04 -5.79
C ASP A 185 -7.74 -4.84 -7.30
N TRP A 186 -8.21 -3.66 -7.70
CA TRP A 186 -8.30 -3.28 -9.12
C TRP A 186 -7.01 -2.54 -9.49
N GLU A 187 -6.22 -3.12 -10.41
CA GLU A 187 -4.90 -2.66 -10.84
C GLU A 187 -4.85 -2.16 -12.29
N TYR A 188 -5.29 -0.94 -12.63
CA TYR A 188 -5.85 0.09 -11.78
C TYR A 188 -7.01 0.76 -12.50
N PRO A 189 -8.04 1.27 -11.78
CA PRO A 189 -9.10 2.07 -12.41
C PRO A 189 -8.49 3.15 -13.28
N ARG A 190 -8.97 3.29 -14.53
CA ARG A 190 -8.48 4.35 -15.41
C ARG A 190 -8.91 5.71 -14.87
N ALA A 191 -8.28 6.78 -15.34
CA ALA A 191 -8.65 8.13 -14.92
C ALA A 191 -10.15 8.43 -15.13
N GLN A 192 -10.73 7.93 -16.21
CA GLN A 192 -12.17 8.04 -16.50
C GLN A 192 -13.07 7.18 -15.60
N ASP A 193 -12.53 6.15 -14.96
CA ASP A 193 -13.28 5.27 -14.05
C ASP A 193 -13.18 5.73 -12.59
N ALA A 194 -12.34 6.72 -12.26
CA ALA A 194 -12.05 7.13 -10.89
C ALA A 194 -13.30 7.53 -10.08
N VAL A 195 -14.26 8.22 -10.70
CA VAL A 195 -15.52 8.61 -10.05
C VAL A 195 -16.39 7.37 -9.77
N ALA A 196 -16.55 6.50 -10.77
CA ALA A 196 -17.32 5.26 -10.65
C ALA A 196 -16.74 4.31 -9.59
N PHE A 197 -15.40 4.21 -9.53
CA PHE A 197 -14.69 3.46 -8.50
C PHE A 197 -14.91 4.06 -7.11
N THR A 198 -14.85 5.38 -6.97
CA THR A 198 -15.10 6.07 -5.69
C THR A 198 -16.53 5.86 -5.20
N ASP A 199 -17.52 5.95 -6.10
CA ASP A 199 -18.92 5.67 -5.79
C ASP A 199 -19.13 4.21 -5.38
N LEU A 200 -18.46 3.27 -6.06
CA LEU A 200 -18.46 1.85 -5.71
C LEU A 200 -17.95 1.62 -4.28
N LEU A 201 -16.81 2.20 -3.91
CA LEU A 201 -16.27 2.06 -2.55
C LEU A 201 -17.20 2.66 -1.49
N ARG A 202 -17.79 3.83 -1.76
CA ARG A 202 -18.76 4.48 -0.86
C ARG A 202 -19.99 3.59 -0.63
N GLU A 203 -20.55 3.04 -1.70
CA GLU A 203 -21.74 2.19 -1.63
C GLU A 203 -21.42 0.82 -0.99
N PHE A 204 -20.23 0.25 -1.26
CA PHE A 204 -19.74 -0.93 -0.55
C PHE A 204 -19.66 -0.69 0.95
N ARG A 205 -19.05 0.43 1.38
CA ARG A 205 -18.98 0.80 2.80
C ARG A 205 -20.36 0.85 3.44
N GLN A 206 -21.32 1.50 2.79
CA GLN A 206 -22.69 1.58 3.30
C GLN A 206 -23.31 0.19 3.46
N ALA A 207 -23.17 -0.68 2.45
CA ALA A 207 -23.68 -2.04 2.51
C ALA A 207 -23.01 -2.90 3.60
N LEU A 208 -21.69 -2.77 3.78
CA LEU A 208 -20.95 -3.49 4.83
C LEU A 208 -21.33 -3.01 6.22
N ASN A 209 -21.51 -1.70 6.42
CA ASN A 209 -22.02 -1.14 7.68
C ASN A 209 -23.42 -1.69 8.00
N GLN A 210 -24.30 -1.76 6.99
CA GLN A 210 -25.64 -2.30 7.16
C GLN A 210 -25.61 -3.80 7.48
N ALA A 211 -24.83 -4.59 6.74
CA ALA A 211 -24.68 -6.03 6.95
C ALA A 211 -24.03 -6.35 8.31
N GLY A 212 -23.17 -5.46 8.81
CA GLY A 212 -22.42 -5.61 10.04
C GLY A 212 -23.06 -4.99 11.28
N ARG A 213 -24.23 -4.34 11.18
CA ARG A 213 -24.82 -3.49 12.24
C ARG A 213 -24.99 -4.17 13.61
N HIS A 214 -25.16 -5.49 13.63
CA HIS A 214 -25.37 -6.29 14.85
C HIS A 214 -24.16 -7.15 15.23
N ARG A 215 -23.02 -6.97 14.55
CA ARG A 215 -21.79 -7.71 14.84
C ARG A 215 -21.01 -7.01 15.94
N ALA A 216 -20.39 -7.81 16.81
CA ALA A 216 -19.41 -7.29 17.77
C ALA A 216 -18.20 -6.63 17.08
N ARG A 217 -17.83 -7.13 15.89
CA ARG A 217 -16.79 -6.55 15.03
C ARG A 217 -17.39 -6.18 13.68
N PRO A 218 -17.39 -4.90 13.29
CA PRO A 218 -17.84 -4.47 11.97
C PRO A 218 -17.06 -5.18 10.86
N TYR A 219 -17.71 -5.35 9.71
CA TYR A 219 -17.03 -5.78 8.49
C TYR A 219 -16.08 -4.69 8.01
N GLN A 220 -14.94 -5.09 7.47
CA GLN A 220 -13.96 -4.15 6.91
C GLN A 220 -14.04 -4.04 5.40
N LEU A 221 -13.62 -2.89 4.89
CA LEU A 221 -13.36 -2.64 3.48
C LEU A 221 -11.93 -2.12 3.34
N THR A 222 -11.09 -2.82 2.60
CA THR A 222 -9.74 -2.36 2.26
C THR A 222 -9.58 -2.30 0.74
N ILE A 223 -8.50 -1.66 0.30
CA ILE A 223 -8.07 -1.72 -1.10
C ILE A 223 -6.57 -1.97 -1.16
N ALA A 224 -6.13 -2.68 -2.19
CA ALA A 224 -4.76 -2.60 -2.67
C ALA A 224 -4.64 -1.39 -3.62
N ALA A 225 -3.60 -0.59 -3.46
CA ALA A 225 -3.44 0.67 -4.18
C ALA A 225 -2.02 0.82 -4.71
N ALA A 226 -1.88 1.58 -5.80
CA ALA A 226 -0.62 1.78 -6.49
C ALA A 226 0.47 2.29 -5.53
N GLY A 227 1.62 1.63 -5.52
CA GLY A 227 2.82 2.10 -4.80
C GLY A 227 3.70 3.04 -5.62
N GLY A 228 3.28 3.45 -6.82
CA GLY A 228 4.03 4.34 -7.69
C GLY A 228 3.17 5.43 -8.34
N ALA A 229 3.79 6.59 -8.58
CA ALA A 229 3.11 7.81 -9.02
C ALA A 229 2.32 7.66 -10.33
N PHE A 230 2.80 6.83 -11.26
CA PHE A 230 2.17 6.64 -12.59
C PHE A 230 0.78 6.05 -12.52
N ASN A 231 0.59 4.99 -11.73
CA ASN A 231 -0.74 4.40 -11.53
C ASN A 231 -1.56 5.20 -10.51
N MET A 232 -0.92 5.78 -9.48
CA MET A 232 -1.59 6.69 -8.55
C MET A 232 -2.22 7.91 -9.25
N ALA A 233 -1.60 8.42 -10.32
CA ALA A 233 -2.10 9.56 -11.10
C ALA A 233 -3.53 9.34 -11.62
N ARG A 234 -3.92 8.09 -11.88
CA ARG A 234 -5.26 7.74 -12.38
C ARG A 234 -6.37 8.10 -11.38
N THR A 235 -6.08 8.11 -10.08
CA THR A 235 -7.07 8.37 -9.02
C THR A 235 -6.68 9.52 -8.08
N TYR A 236 -5.67 10.32 -8.45
CA TYR A 236 -5.08 11.35 -7.58
C TYR A 236 -6.11 12.27 -6.89
N ALA A 237 -7.09 12.77 -7.64
CA ALA A 237 -8.09 13.70 -7.10
C ALA A 237 -9.13 13.03 -6.17
N ALA A 238 -9.27 11.70 -6.23
CA ALA A 238 -10.30 10.94 -5.52
C ALA A 238 -9.85 10.46 -4.12
N TRP A 239 -8.56 10.56 -3.80
CA TRP A 239 -7.99 9.98 -2.58
C TRP A 239 -8.68 10.36 -1.27
N PRO A 240 -9.10 11.61 -1.02
CA PRO A 240 -9.84 11.93 0.21
C PRO A 240 -11.17 11.15 0.32
N ALA A 241 -11.90 11.00 -0.79
CA ALA A 241 -13.19 10.28 -0.81
C ALA A 241 -13.01 8.76 -0.75
N ILE A 242 -11.97 8.24 -1.42
CA ILE A 242 -11.57 6.82 -1.31
C ILE A 242 -11.19 6.51 0.14
N ALA A 243 -10.30 7.31 0.73
CA ALA A 243 -9.85 7.15 2.10
C ALA A 243 -11.04 7.21 3.08
N ALA A 244 -12.02 8.08 2.88
CA ALA A 244 -13.22 8.11 3.73
C ALA A 244 -14.05 6.82 3.69
N SER A 245 -13.97 6.04 2.61
CA SER A 245 -14.78 4.84 2.40
C SER A 245 -14.14 3.55 2.93
N VAL A 246 -12.82 3.52 3.10
CA VAL A 246 -12.07 2.29 3.44
C VAL A 246 -11.50 2.33 4.87
N ASP A 247 -11.27 1.17 5.46
CA ASP A 247 -10.55 1.01 6.73
C ASP A 247 -9.05 1.25 6.50
N TYR A 248 -8.49 0.57 5.50
CA TYR A 248 -7.08 0.64 5.13
C TYR A 248 -6.87 0.72 3.62
N ILE A 249 -5.78 1.38 3.24
CA ILE A 249 -5.24 1.45 1.89
C ILE A 249 -3.89 0.74 1.93
N ASN A 250 -3.82 -0.45 1.36
CA ASN A 250 -2.63 -1.29 1.29
C ASN A 250 -1.79 -0.83 0.09
N LEU A 251 -0.76 -0.03 0.35
CA LEU A 251 0.10 0.47 -0.73
C LEU A 251 0.99 -0.67 -1.23
N MET A 252 0.92 -0.97 -2.52
CA MET A 252 1.79 -1.93 -3.19
C MET A 252 3.16 -1.31 -3.47
N THR A 253 3.86 -0.86 -2.42
CA THR A 253 5.18 -0.19 -2.46
C THR A 253 6.32 -1.17 -2.69
N TYR A 254 6.15 -1.98 -3.73
CA TYR A 254 7.07 -2.92 -4.32
C TYR A 254 6.87 -2.87 -5.83
N ASP A 255 7.63 -3.67 -6.60
CA ASP A 255 7.57 -3.63 -8.06
C ASP A 255 7.86 -2.25 -8.66
N LEU A 256 8.67 -1.45 -7.97
CA LEU A 256 9.10 -0.13 -8.45
C LEU A 256 10.19 -0.24 -9.54
N ASN A 257 10.79 -1.42 -9.68
CA ASN A 257 11.73 -1.77 -10.74
C ASN A 257 11.61 -3.26 -11.07
N GLY A 258 11.84 -3.61 -12.33
CA GLY A 258 11.78 -4.99 -12.81
C GLY A 258 12.26 -5.08 -14.25
N SER A 259 12.02 -6.21 -14.90
CA SER A 259 12.50 -6.48 -16.26
C SER A 259 11.94 -5.54 -17.34
N TRP A 260 10.87 -4.78 -17.03
CA TRP A 260 10.31 -3.75 -17.92
C TRP A 260 11.11 -2.45 -17.93
N GLU A 261 12.01 -2.24 -16.95
CA GLU A 261 12.88 -1.08 -16.89
C GLU A 261 14.14 -1.28 -17.74
N LYS A 262 14.89 -0.19 -17.98
CA LYS A 262 16.14 -0.24 -18.76
C LYS A 262 17.38 -0.44 -17.90
N LEU A 263 17.29 -0.11 -16.62
CA LEU A 263 18.39 -0.16 -15.66
C LEU A 263 17.93 -0.92 -14.43
N SER A 264 18.80 -1.77 -13.91
CA SER A 264 18.59 -2.47 -12.65
C SER A 264 18.49 -1.46 -11.52
N ASN A 265 17.46 -1.57 -10.69
CA ASN A 265 17.31 -0.79 -9.46
C ASN A 265 16.62 -1.64 -8.40
N HIS A 266 16.51 -1.10 -7.19
CA HIS A 266 15.79 -1.75 -6.11
C HIS A 266 14.28 -1.72 -6.35
N GLN A 267 13.59 -2.85 -6.21
CA GLN A 267 12.15 -2.95 -6.43
C GLN A 267 11.30 -2.31 -5.31
N ALA A 268 11.89 -2.00 -4.16
CA ALA A 268 11.17 -1.50 -2.99
C ALA A 268 12.08 -0.68 -2.05
N HIS A 269 13.02 0.10 -2.58
CA HIS A 269 13.90 0.91 -1.74
C HIS A 269 13.14 2.03 -1.02
N LEU A 270 13.58 2.35 0.20
CA LEU A 270 12.89 3.32 1.06
C LEU A 270 13.09 4.75 0.55
N PHE A 271 14.34 5.15 0.34
CA PHE A 271 14.73 6.49 -0.10
C PHE A 271 15.59 6.45 -1.35
N GLY A 272 15.58 7.55 -2.11
CA GLY A 272 16.28 7.59 -3.38
C GLY A 272 17.81 7.67 -3.23
N ASP A 273 18.52 7.04 -4.16
CA ASP A 273 19.97 7.20 -4.33
C ASP A 273 20.26 8.33 -5.34
N PRO A 274 21.16 9.29 -5.04
CA PRO A 274 21.54 10.34 -5.98
C PRO A 274 21.98 9.86 -7.38
N ALA A 275 22.47 8.63 -7.49
CA ALA A 275 22.90 8.02 -8.73
C ALA A 275 21.81 7.22 -9.47
N GLU A 276 20.58 7.16 -8.96
CA GLU A 276 19.50 6.43 -9.60
C GLU A 276 18.87 7.21 -10.78
N ALA A 277 18.13 6.47 -11.63
CA ALA A 277 17.36 7.10 -12.68
C ALA A 277 16.12 7.78 -12.11
N LEU A 278 15.99 9.08 -12.38
CA LEU A 278 14.78 9.83 -12.03
C LEU A 278 13.70 9.67 -13.11
N TYR A 279 12.46 9.86 -12.69
CA TYR A 279 11.26 9.82 -13.52
C TYR A 279 10.59 11.17 -13.56
N ASP A 280 9.90 11.50 -14.65
CA ASP A 280 9.01 12.67 -14.68
C ASP A 280 7.84 12.41 -13.74
N ASN A 281 7.50 13.38 -12.89
CA ASN A 281 6.43 13.21 -11.92
C ASN A 281 5.06 13.51 -12.54
N PRO A 282 4.21 12.50 -12.82
CA PRO A 282 2.91 12.70 -13.47
C PRO A 282 1.91 13.42 -12.55
N LEU A 283 2.14 13.42 -11.23
CA LEU A 283 1.25 14.05 -10.25
C LEU A 283 1.41 15.56 -10.22
N ARG A 284 2.55 16.10 -10.68
CA ARG A 284 2.85 17.53 -10.61
C ARG A 284 1.75 18.38 -11.26
N THR A 285 1.35 18.04 -12.48
CA THR A 285 0.28 18.79 -13.18
C THR A 285 -1.07 18.63 -12.50
N LEU A 286 -1.35 17.46 -11.91
CA LEU A 286 -2.60 17.18 -11.19
C LEU A 286 -2.68 17.93 -9.86
N ALA A 287 -1.54 18.16 -9.20
CA ALA A 287 -1.42 18.86 -7.93
C ALA A 287 -1.32 20.38 -8.06
N ALA A 288 -0.87 20.90 -9.21
CA ALA A 288 -0.51 22.31 -9.42
C ALA A 288 -1.62 23.30 -9.02
N ASN A 289 -2.89 22.96 -9.22
CA ASN A 289 -4.00 23.86 -8.90
C ASN A 289 -4.28 24.00 -7.39
N LYS A 290 -3.68 23.15 -6.54
CA LYS A 290 -3.91 23.12 -5.09
C LYS A 290 -2.72 23.60 -4.27
N LEU A 291 -1.56 23.80 -4.89
CA LEU A 291 -0.30 24.08 -4.22
C LEU A 291 0.36 25.35 -4.76
N THR A 292 1.09 26.06 -3.90
CA THR A 292 2.02 27.10 -4.36
C THR A 292 3.17 26.49 -5.16
N ALA A 293 3.89 27.29 -5.94
CA ALA A 293 5.05 26.81 -6.69
C ALA A 293 6.12 26.17 -5.79
N ALA A 294 6.34 26.71 -4.59
CA ALA A 294 7.28 26.17 -3.62
C ALA A 294 6.82 24.82 -3.07
N GLN A 295 5.54 24.70 -2.68
CA GLN A 295 4.96 23.43 -2.22
C GLN A 295 4.95 22.39 -3.35
N LEU A 296 4.66 22.81 -4.58
CA LEU A 296 4.68 21.90 -5.72
C LEU A 296 6.08 21.33 -5.98
N GLU A 297 7.13 22.14 -5.82
CA GLU A 297 8.50 21.65 -5.96
C GLU A 297 8.92 20.73 -4.82
N GLN A 298 8.47 21.03 -3.60
CA GLN A 298 8.75 20.21 -2.43
C GLN A 298 8.04 18.85 -2.48
N ASP A 299 6.73 18.86 -2.78
CA ASP A 299 5.86 17.68 -2.66
C ASP A 299 5.80 16.86 -3.95
N PHE A 300 5.94 17.53 -5.11
CA PHE A 300 5.89 16.91 -6.44
C PHE A 300 7.00 17.47 -7.35
N PRO A 301 8.29 17.24 -7.02
CA PRO A 301 9.40 17.70 -7.84
C PRO A 301 9.25 17.18 -9.27
N ALA A 302 9.67 17.99 -10.26
CA ALA A 302 9.47 17.66 -11.67
C ALA A 302 10.09 16.31 -12.06
N ARG A 303 11.21 15.98 -11.42
CA ARG A 303 11.94 14.71 -11.55
C ARG A 303 12.07 14.10 -10.17
N PHE A 304 11.76 12.82 -10.01
CA PHE A 304 11.76 12.17 -8.70
C PHE A 304 12.25 10.71 -8.77
N ALA A 305 12.72 10.20 -7.65
CA ALA A 305 13.05 8.79 -7.45
C ALA A 305 11.78 8.00 -7.12
N LEU A 306 11.56 6.87 -7.78
CA LEU A 306 10.37 6.05 -7.57
C LEU A 306 10.58 5.14 -6.37
N THR A 307 10.26 5.64 -5.17
CA THR A 307 10.58 4.99 -3.90
C THR A 307 9.34 4.73 -3.05
N VAL A 308 9.50 3.92 -2.01
CA VAL A 308 8.47 3.70 -0.97
C VAL A 308 8.09 5.01 -0.29
N ASP A 309 9.07 5.84 0.08
CA ASP A 309 8.83 7.14 0.70
C ASP A 309 8.07 8.09 -0.22
N ALA A 310 8.47 8.18 -1.49
CA ALA A 310 7.80 9.03 -2.47
C ALA A 310 6.32 8.68 -2.57
N ALA A 311 5.97 7.40 -2.62
CA ALA A 311 4.58 6.95 -2.63
C ALA A 311 3.84 7.43 -1.37
N VAL A 312 4.35 7.10 -0.18
CA VAL A 312 3.70 7.47 1.09
C VAL A 312 3.46 8.97 1.17
N GLN A 313 4.47 9.79 0.89
CA GLN A 313 4.34 11.25 0.94
C GLN A 313 3.31 11.76 -0.07
N GLN A 314 3.28 11.21 -1.30
CA GLN A 314 2.30 11.59 -2.31
C GLN A 314 0.86 11.32 -1.84
N TYR A 315 0.59 10.20 -1.18
CA TYR A 315 -0.73 9.91 -0.61
C TYR A 315 -1.11 10.85 0.54
N LEU A 316 -0.16 11.16 1.43
CA LEU A 316 -0.37 12.12 2.52
C LEU A 316 -0.74 13.50 1.98
N VAL A 317 0.01 13.99 0.99
CA VAL A 317 -0.25 15.28 0.32
C VAL A 317 -1.57 15.25 -0.46
N ALA A 318 -1.96 14.11 -1.02
CA ALA A 318 -3.27 13.91 -1.65
C ALA A 318 -4.44 13.90 -0.63
N GLY A 319 -4.17 13.97 0.67
CA GLY A 319 -5.16 14.10 1.74
C GLY A 319 -5.59 12.77 2.35
N VAL A 320 -4.83 11.69 2.16
CA VAL A 320 -5.08 10.43 2.86
C VAL A 320 -4.53 10.51 4.29
N PRO A 321 -5.33 10.23 5.33
CA PRO A 321 -4.82 10.17 6.69
C PRO A 321 -3.79 9.05 6.87
N ALA A 322 -2.65 9.35 7.51
CA ALA A 322 -1.56 8.39 7.74
C ALA A 322 -2.04 7.07 8.37
N HIS A 323 -2.92 7.15 9.37
CA HIS A 323 -3.50 5.99 10.07
C HIS A 323 -4.42 5.11 9.20
N LYS A 324 -4.63 5.44 7.91
CA LYS A 324 -5.28 4.57 6.93
C LYS A 324 -4.31 3.91 5.96
N LEU A 325 -3.08 4.41 5.84
CA LEU A 325 -2.06 3.86 4.95
C LEU A 325 -1.39 2.66 5.59
N VAL A 326 -1.27 1.57 4.84
CA VAL A 326 -0.56 0.35 5.22
C VAL A 326 0.59 0.16 4.23
N LEU A 327 1.81 0.03 4.74
CA LEU A 327 3.02 -0.06 3.92
C LEU A 327 3.20 -1.46 3.35
N GLY A 328 3.44 -1.59 2.04
CA GLY A 328 3.65 -2.88 1.37
C GLY A 328 5.09 -3.37 1.43
N PHE A 329 5.27 -4.67 1.65
CA PHE A 329 6.55 -5.38 1.68
C PHE A 329 6.55 -6.56 0.71
N PRO A 330 7.54 -6.67 -0.20
CA PRO A 330 7.69 -7.85 -1.04
C PRO A 330 8.38 -8.98 -0.27
N PHE A 331 7.75 -10.13 -0.16
CA PHE A 331 8.39 -11.35 0.36
C PHE A 331 9.06 -12.17 -0.75
N TYR A 332 9.42 -11.51 -1.85
CA TYR A 332 10.07 -12.06 -3.03
C TYR A 332 11.12 -11.10 -3.58
N GLY A 333 12.03 -11.65 -4.38
CA GLY A 333 13.00 -10.90 -5.15
C GLY A 333 12.56 -10.66 -6.60
N ARG A 334 13.17 -9.66 -7.24
CA ARG A 334 13.15 -9.46 -8.68
C ARG A 334 14.54 -9.66 -9.23
N ALA A 335 14.72 -10.72 -10.03
CA ALA A 335 15.97 -11.09 -10.64
C ALA A 335 16.10 -10.55 -12.07
N LEU A 336 17.29 -9.99 -12.36
CA LEU A 336 17.70 -9.47 -13.64
C LEU A 336 19.00 -10.15 -14.06
N PHE A 337 19.12 -10.46 -15.34
CA PHE A 337 20.20 -11.24 -15.95
C PHE A 337 20.99 -10.43 -16.97
N GLN A 338 22.24 -10.84 -17.19
CA GLN A 338 23.20 -10.16 -18.06
C GLN A 338 23.39 -8.70 -17.68
N VAL A 339 23.46 -8.46 -16.38
CA VAL A 339 23.57 -7.11 -15.80
C VAL A 339 25.01 -6.63 -15.87
N GLY A 340 25.24 -5.35 -16.17
CA GLY A 340 26.57 -4.75 -16.08
C GLY A 340 27.23 -5.00 -14.72
N ALA A 341 28.56 -5.13 -14.68
CA ALA A 341 29.27 -5.52 -13.45
C ALA A 341 29.52 -4.36 -12.47
N ASP A 342 29.51 -3.12 -12.97
CA ASP A 342 29.79 -1.95 -12.14
C ASP A 342 28.76 -1.83 -11.01
N LYS A 343 29.22 -1.31 -9.86
CA LYS A 343 28.39 -1.12 -8.66
C LYS A 343 27.60 -2.38 -8.25
N GLN A 344 28.22 -3.55 -8.40
CA GLN A 344 27.61 -4.83 -8.03
C GLN A 344 26.24 -5.04 -8.70
N GLY A 345 26.13 -4.61 -9.96
CA GLY A 345 24.92 -4.74 -10.75
C GLY A 345 23.86 -3.67 -10.47
N LEU A 346 24.10 -2.68 -9.60
CA LEU A 346 23.14 -1.61 -9.32
C LEU A 346 23.24 -0.48 -10.36
N HIS A 347 22.10 -0.04 -10.89
CA HIS A 347 21.96 1.01 -11.92
C HIS A 347 22.64 0.67 -13.25
N GLN A 348 22.62 -0.61 -13.61
CA GLN A 348 23.28 -1.14 -14.80
C GLN A 348 22.28 -1.59 -15.86
N ARG A 349 22.69 -1.56 -17.13
CA ARG A 349 21.92 -2.18 -18.21
C ARG A 349 21.87 -3.70 -18.04
N PHE A 350 20.79 -4.31 -18.51
CA PHE A 350 20.56 -5.75 -18.44
C PHE A 350 19.79 -6.25 -19.67
N VAL A 351 19.67 -7.57 -19.84
CA VAL A 351 18.97 -8.21 -20.96
C VAL A 351 18.02 -9.30 -20.44
N THR A 352 17.04 -8.88 -19.65
CA THR A 352 16.05 -9.76 -19.03
C THR A 352 14.75 -9.65 -19.80
N PRO A 353 14.18 -10.75 -20.32
CA PRO A 353 12.89 -10.73 -20.97
C PRO A 353 11.81 -10.12 -20.05
N ALA A 354 11.12 -9.10 -20.56
CA ALA A 354 9.96 -8.49 -19.93
C ALA A 354 8.67 -9.25 -20.26
N GLY A 355 7.54 -8.77 -19.74
CA GLY A 355 6.21 -9.34 -19.99
C GLY A 355 5.74 -10.30 -18.90
N ASP A 356 4.42 -10.51 -18.86
CA ASP A 356 3.74 -11.25 -17.80
C ASP A 356 4.04 -12.74 -17.83
N GLN A 357 4.28 -13.30 -19.01
CA GLN A 357 4.70 -14.68 -19.19
C GLN A 357 6.18 -14.71 -19.59
N TYR A 358 6.98 -15.45 -18.85
CA TYR A 358 8.39 -15.58 -19.16
C TYR A 358 8.61 -16.50 -20.36
N GLN A 359 9.31 -16.00 -21.38
CA GLN A 359 9.64 -16.74 -22.61
C GLN A 359 11.17 -16.82 -22.80
N GLY A 360 11.87 -17.41 -21.82
CA GLY A 360 13.32 -17.53 -21.86
C GLY A 360 13.82 -18.80 -21.15
N ASP A 361 15.12 -18.82 -20.88
CA ASP A 361 15.75 -19.91 -20.14
C ASP A 361 15.38 -19.84 -18.64
N VAL A 362 14.56 -20.78 -18.20
CA VAL A 362 14.07 -20.84 -16.81
C VAL A 362 15.15 -21.24 -15.81
N SER A 363 16.32 -21.69 -16.27
CA SER A 363 17.45 -22.11 -15.42
C SER A 363 18.44 -21.00 -15.08
N LEU A 364 18.22 -19.77 -15.59
CA LEU A 364 19.16 -18.65 -15.41
C LEU A 364 19.40 -18.25 -13.95
N LEU A 365 18.42 -18.47 -13.07
CA LEU A 365 18.61 -18.19 -11.64
C LEU A 365 19.17 -19.43 -10.94
N THR A 366 20.51 -19.53 -10.93
CA THR A 366 21.23 -20.62 -10.28
C THR A 366 20.82 -20.78 -8.82
N GLY A 367 20.52 -22.02 -8.40
CA GLY A 367 20.13 -22.33 -7.03
C GLY A 367 18.65 -22.11 -6.70
N CYS A 368 17.79 -21.77 -7.67
CA CYS A 368 16.33 -21.64 -7.47
C CYS A 368 15.52 -22.73 -8.21
N PRO A 369 15.41 -23.96 -7.66
CA PRO A 369 14.64 -25.04 -8.30
C PRO A 369 13.14 -24.75 -8.39
N SER A 370 12.57 -24.03 -7.40
CA SER A 370 11.17 -23.59 -7.42
C SER A 370 10.89 -22.62 -8.57
N CYS A 371 11.87 -21.78 -8.93
CA CYS A 371 11.76 -20.87 -10.07
C CYS A 371 11.68 -21.64 -11.40
N VAL A 372 12.48 -22.69 -11.55
CA VAL A 372 12.43 -23.59 -12.72
C VAL A 372 11.06 -24.27 -12.79
N GLN A 373 10.59 -24.80 -11.67
CA GLN A 373 9.28 -25.48 -11.61
C GLN A 373 8.12 -24.55 -11.95
N ARG A 374 8.16 -23.30 -11.46
CA ARG A 374 7.17 -22.26 -11.77
C ARG A 374 7.30 -21.75 -13.22
N GLY A 375 8.45 -21.97 -13.86
CA GLY A 375 8.72 -21.50 -15.22
C GLY A 375 9.09 -20.02 -15.31
N ASP A 376 9.49 -19.38 -14.20
CA ASP A 376 9.92 -17.98 -14.20
C ASP A 376 11.07 -17.74 -13.21
N PRO A 377 12.31 -17.49 -13.71
CA PRO A 377 13.48 -17.22 -12.89
C PRO A 377 13.53 -15.79 -12.34
N ARG A 378 12.62 -14.89 -12.74
CA ARG A 378 12.64 -13.48 -12.36
C ARG A 378 12.07 -13.22 -10.97
N LEU A 379 11.37 -14.18 -10.38
CA LEU A 379 10.56 -13.99 -9.15
C LEU A 379 10.88 -15.01 -8.03
N PRO A 380 12.13 -15.12 -7.56
CA PRO A 380 12.43 -15.99 -6.41
C PRO A 380 11.67 -15.56 -5.15
N ALA A 381 11.08 -16.51 -4.41
CA ALA A 381 10.54 -16.23 -3.08
C ALA A 381 11.68 -15.92 -2.10
N TYR A 382 11.39 -15.24 -0.99
CA TYR A 382 12.42 -14.99 0.03
C TYR A 382 13.05 -16.28 0.55
N ALA A 383 12.25 -17.33 0.75
CA ALA A 383 12.75 -18.64 1.12
C ALA A 383 13.76 -19.22 0.10
N ASP A 384 13.56 -18.96 -1.20
CA ASP A 384 14.51 -19.37 -2.25
C ASP A 384 15.82 -18.59 -2.11
N LEU A 385 15.74 -17.28 -1.88
CA LEU A 385 16.93 -16.43 -1.69
C LEU A 385 17.77 -16.88 -0.50
N GLN A 386 17.14 -17.26 0.61
CA GLN A 386 17.83 -17.83 1.77
C GLN A 386 18.51 -19.15 1.43
N ALA A 387 17.84 -20.05 0.70
CA ALA A 387 18.41 -21.31 0.26
C ALA A 387 19.58 -21.10 -0.72
N MET A 388 19.48 -20.13 -1.62
CA MET A 388 20.54 -19.76 -2.57
C MET A 388 21.80 -19.26 -1.85
N LEU A 389 21.64 -18.44 -0.81
CA LEU A 389 22.76 -17.97 0.01
C LEU A 389 23.38 -19.12 0.81
N ALA A 390 22.55 -19.93 1.48
CA ALA A 390 23.01 -21.06 2.29
C ALA A 390 23.72 -22.14 1.46
N GLY A 391 23.29 -22.33 0.20
CA GLY A 391 23.89 -23.29 -0.74
C GLY A 391 25.22 -22.85 -1.35
N GLY A 392 25.65 -21.60 -1.12
CA GLY A 392 26.95 -21.12 -1.61
C GLY A 392 27.01 -20.95 -3.13
N TYR A 393 25.88 -20.62 -3.79
CA TYR A 393 25.78 -20.47 -5.25
C TYR A 393 26.43 -19.18 -5.82
N GLY A 394 27.37 -18.57 -5.10
CA GLY A 394 28.13 -17.40 -5.58
C GLY A 394 27.43 -16.04 -5.46
N TYR A 395 26.22 -15.99 -4.88
CA TYR A 395 25.53 -14.74 -4.58
C TYR A 395 26.17 -13.99 -3.42
N GLN A 396 26.41 -12.70 -3.61
CA GLN A 396 26.97 -11.78 -2.63
C GLN A 396 25.86 -10.83 -2.15
N PRO A 397 25.42 -10.91 -0.89
CA PRO A 397 24.44 -9.99 -0.35
C PRO A 397 25.05 -8.58 -0.23
N GLN A 398 24.26 -7.58 -0.59
CA GLN A 398 24.62 -6.18 -0.58
C GLN A 398 23.51 -5.37 0.09
N TYR A 399 23.86 -4.19 0.60
CA TYR A 399 22.92 -3.28 1.24
C TYR A 399 23.33 -1.82 1.04
N SER A 400 22.38 -0.97 0.68
CA SER A 400 22.56 0.48 0.58
C SER A 400 22.04 1.16 1.84
N ASP A 401 22.92 1.84 2.58
CA ASP A 401 22.55 2.68 3.72
C ASP A 401 21.85 3.98 3.31
N ILE A 402 21.98 4.40 2.06
CA ILE A 402 21.27 5.57 1.52
C ILE A 402 19.82 5.19 1.24
N SER A 403 19.62 4.08 0.51
CA SER A 403 18.29 3.69 0.03
C SER A 403 17.55 2.77 1.00
N HIS A 404 18.23 2.28 2.05
CA HIS A 404 17.78 1.22 2.95
C HIS A 404 17.23 0.00 2.21
N ALA A 405 18.00 -0.48 1.24
CA ALA A 405 17.60 -1.54 0.33
C ALA A 405 18.69 -2.60 0.20
N SER A 406 18.26 -3.86 0.17
CA SER A 406 19.11 -5.03 -0.05
C SER A 406 19.01 -5.55 -1.48
N TRP A 407 20.08 -6.20 -1.93
CA TRP A 407 20.08 -6.98 -3.16
C TRP A 407 21.14 -8.08 -3.09
N LEU A 408 21.02 -9.07 -3.97
CA LEU A 408 22.06 -10.08 -4.19
C LEU A 408 22.74 -9.81 -5.53
N TRP A 409 24.06 -9.93 -5.55
CA TRP A 409 24.88 -9.82 -6.75
C TRP A 409 25.64 -11.12 -7.01
N HIS A 410 25.49 -11.69 -8.20
CA HIS A 410 26.32 -12.82 -8.64
C HIS A 410 27.33 -12.31 -9.69
N PRO A 411 28.61 -12.10 -9.33
CA PRO A 411 29.58 -11.45 -10.22
C PRO A 411 29.95 -12.28 -11.45
N GLN A 412 30.01 -13.61 -11.34
CA GLN A 412 30.38 -14.48 -12.47
C GLN A 412 29.24 -14.67 -13.46
N GLN A 413 28.00 -14.74 -12.99
CA GLN A 413 26.82 -14.94 -13.85
C GLN A 413 26.11 -13.63 -14.21
N HIS A 414 26.57 -12.50 -13.66
CA HIS A 414 25.98 -11.19 -13.88
C HIS A 414 24.48 -11.13 -13.56
N ILE A 415 24.12 -11.66 -12.38
CA ILE A 415 22.74 -11.71 -11.89
C ILE A 415 22.58 -10.71 -10.75
N PHE A 416 21.61 -9.82 -10.90
CA PHE A 416 21.17 -8.90 -9.86
C PHE A 416 19.80 -9.34 -9.34
N VAL A 417 19.63 -9.45 -8.03
CA VAL A 417 18.33 -9.76 -7.42
C VAL A 417 17.99 -8.73 -6.36
N SER A 418 17.06 -7.82 -6.65
CA SER A 418 16.56 -6.90 -5.62
C SER A 418 15.53 -7.61 -4.75
N ALA A 419 15.71 -7.60 -3.44
CA ALA A 419 14.77 -8.19 -2.48
C ALA A 419 14.93 -7.52 -1.12
N ASP A 420 13.87 -7.50 -0.32
CA ASP A 420 13.96 -7.08 1.07
C ASP A 420 14.58 -8.19 1.93
N ASP A 421 15.50 -7.81 2.81
CA ASP A 421 16.00 -8.63 3.91
C ASP A 421 15.54 -8.10 5.28
N ALA A 422 16.01 -8.72 6.35
CA ALA A 422 15.66 -8.30 7.72
C ALA A 422 16.06 -6.84 8.03
N ARG A 423 17.17 -6.34 7.45
CA ARG A 423 17.66 -4.97 7.69
C ARG A 423 16.79 -3.96 6.96
N ALA A 424 16.41 -4.25 5.71
CA ALA A 424 15.47 -3.43 4.95
C ALA A 424 14.08 -3.40 5.64
N VAL A 425 13.60 -4.55 6.10
CA VAL A 425 12.34 -4.64 6.87
C VAL A 425 12.41 -3.77 8.12
N GLN A 426 13.49 -3.84 8.91
CA GLN A 426 13.64 -3.03 10.11
C GLN A 426 13.61 -1.52 9.81
N ALA A 427 14.31 -1.07 8.76
CA ALA A 427 14.32 0.33 8.35
C ALA A 427 12.92 0.82 7.94
N LYS A 428 12.19 0.03 7.15
CA LYS A 428 10.81 0.33 6.74
C LYS A 428 9.84 0.33 7.91
N VAL A 429 10.03 -0.54 8.91
CA VAL A 429 9.21 -0.53 10.14
C VAL A 429 9.49 0.70 11.00
N ALA A 430 10.75 1.15 11.09
CA ALA A 430 11.06 2.41 11.76
C ALA A 430 10.39 3.59 11.03
N TYR A 431 10.45 3.60 9.70
CA TYR A 431 9.80 4.60 8.87
C TYR A 431 8.27 4.62 9.04
N LEU A 432 7.59 3.48 8.90
CA LEU A 432 6.12 3.44 8.99
C LEU A 432 5.63 3.91 10.36
N ARG A 433 6.37 3.63 11.43
CA ARG A 433 6.07 4.15 12.78
C ARG A 433 6.26 5.65 12.87
N HIS A 434 7.38 6.16 12.36
CA HIS A 434 7.68 7.58 12.35
C HIS A 434 6.59 8.37 11.60
N GLN A 435 6.12 7.85 10.47
CA GLN A 435 5.04 8.45 9.68
C GLN A 435 3.63 8.24 10.27
N GLY A 436 3.50 7.48 11.37
CA GLY A 436 2.19 7.18 11.97
C GLY A 436 1.27 6.35 11.07
N LEU A 437 1.83 5.47 10.24
CA LEU A 437 1.07 4.60 9.34
C LEU A 437 0.31 3.52 10.12
N ALA A 438 -0.74 2.97 9.53
CA ALA A 438 -1.60 1.97 10.16
C ALA A 438 -0.90 0.63 10.42
N GLY A 439 0.11 0.28 9.63
CA GLY A 439 0.81 -0.99 9.75
C GLY A 439 1.50 -1.44 8.46
N ALA A 440 1.65 -2.75 8.32
CA ALA A 440 2.32 -3.40 7.19
C ALA A 440 1.39 -4.39 6.48
N MET A 441 1.55 -4.47 5.16
CA MET A 441 0.99 -5.48 4.28
C MET A 441 2.14 -6.18 3.55
N PHE A 442 2.01 -7.47 3.24
CA PHE A 442 2.99 -8.14 2.40
C PHE A 442 2.38 -9.12 1.40
N TRP A 443 3.02 -9.18 0.24
CA TRP A 443 2.78 -10.17 -0.80
C TRP A 443 3.95 -11.15 -0.84
N HIS A 444 3.76 -12.45 -0.61
CA HIS A 444 2.61 -13.08 0.06
C HIS A 444 3.08 -14.22 1.01
N LEU A 445 2.19 -14.75 1.85
CA LEU A 445 2.52 -15.73 2.90
C LEU A 445 3.31 -16.93 2.41
N GLY A 446 3.02 -17.41 1.19
CA GLY A 446 3.66 -18.59 0.63
C GLY A 446 5.17 -18.47 0.39
N GLN A 447 5.69 -17.25 0.44
CA GLN A 447 7.08 -16.97 0.12
C GLN A 447 8.00 -16.94 1.37
N ASP A 448 7.42 -17.05 2.58
CA ASP A 448 8.15 -17.04 3.87
C ASP A 448 7.63 -18.05 4.92
N ALA A 449 6.37 -18.51 4.84
CA ALA A 449 5.64 -19.13 5.95
C ALA A 449 6.20 -20.45 6.54
N GLN A 450 7.07 -21.19 5.83
CA GLN A 450 7.68 -22.39 6.42
C GLN A 450 8.78 -22.06 7.44
N GLN A 451 9.51 -20.96 7.22
CA GLN A 451 10.63 -20.56 8.06
C GLN A 451 10.29 -19.39 9.00
N THR A 452 9.20 -18.65 8.72
CA THR A 452 8.77 -17.47 9.51
C THR A 452 9.89 -16.46 9.71
N THR A 453 10.70 -16.24 8.67
CA THR A 453 11.88 -15.39 8.75
C THR A 453 11.48 -13.93 8.64
N LEU A 454 11.02 -13.48 7.47
CA LEU A 454 10.65 -12.06 7.28
C LEU A 454 9.41 -11.68 8.08
N LEU A 455 8.39 -12.54 8.17
CA LEU A 455 7.20 -12.29 8.98
C LEU A 455 7.58 -12.15 10.46
N GLY A 456 8.47 -13.02 10.95
CA GLY A 456 8.99 -12.95 12.32
C GLY A 456 9.70 -11.65 12.59
N GLN A 457 10.55 -11.20 11.66
CA GLN A 457 11.25 -9.92 11.76
C GLN A 457 10.28 -8.73 11.70
N LEU A 458 9.33 -8.74 10.76
CA LEU A 458 8.31 -7.72 10.61
C LEU A 458 7.47 -7.58 11.89
N HIS A 459 6.97 -8.70 12.42
CA HIS A 459 6.18 -8.74 13.65
C HIS A 459 6.99 -8.25 14.86
N SER A 460 8.21 -8.76 15.03
CA SER A 460 9.07 -8.39 16.16
C SER A 460 9.44 -6.90 16.08
N ALA A 461 9.81 -6.42 14.90
CA ALA A 461 10.07 -5.02 14.66
C ALA A 461 8.82 -4.19 15.04
N LEU A 462 7.61 -4.55 14.59
CA LEU A 462 6.35 -3.81 14.81
C LEU A 462 5.77 -3.87 16.22
N TYR A 463 5.97 -4.94 16.99
CA TYR A 463 5.31 -5.10 18.29
C TYR A 463 6.27 -5.26 19.48
N GLN A 464 7.53 -5.62 19.26
CA GLN A 464 8.46 -5.93 20.36
C GLN A 464 9.51 -4.83 20.61
N GLN A 465 9.73 -3.91 19.67
CA GLN A 465 10.68 -2.79 19.85
C GLN A 465 10.11 -1.61 20.67
N SER A 466 9.65 -1.89 21.90
CA SER A 466 9.41 -0.88 22.94
C SER A 466 10.67 -0.52 23.74
N CYS A 467 11.85 -1.01 23.35
CA CYS A 467 13.13 -0.56 23.93
C CYS A 467 13.65 0.65 23.15
N GLN A 468 13.20 1.83 23.57
CA GLN A 468 13.76 3.18 23.36
C GLN A 468 14.94 3.31 22.38
N LEU A 469 14.64 3.65 21.12
CA LEU A 469 15.56 4.45 20.31
C LEU A 469 15.42 5.91 20.76
N HIS A 470 16.38 6.40 21.54
CA HIS A 470 16.55 7.83 21.74
C HIS A 470 16.98 8.45 20.40
N VAL A 471 16.03 8.99 19.64
CA VAL A 471 16.32 9.83 18.49
C VAL A 471 16.64 11.22 19.05
N HIS A 472 17.91 11.60 19.07
CA HIS A 472 18.31 12.98 19.36
C HIS A 472 17.98 13.86 18.13
N PRO A 473 17.24 14.97 18.30
CA PRO A 473 16.97 15.89 17.21
C PRO A 473 18.13 16.89 17.10
N ALA A 474 19.23 16.49 16.44
CA ALA A 474 20.18 17.43 15.81
C ALA A 474 21.28 16.68 15.04
N ALA A 475 21.44 17.07 13.78
CA ALA A 475 22.64 16.98 12.94
C ALA A 475 23.12 15.60 12.42
N LEU A 476 22.97 15.47 11.10
CA LEU A 476 23.79 14.71 10.17
C LEU A 476 25.30 14.71 10.53
N VAL A 477 25.80 13.70 11.25
CA VAL A 477 27.17 13.13 11.08
C VAL A 477 27.15 11.70 11.63
N TYR A 478 27.26 10.69 10.76
CA TYR A 478 27.27 9.27 11.15
C TYR A 478 28.69 8.85 11.55
N ARG A 479 28.86 8.34 12.77
CA ARG A 479 30.03 7.52 13.16
C ARG A 479 29.55 6.08 13.45
N PRO A 480 30.31 5.04 13.05
CA PRO A 480 29.90 3.67 13.24
C PRO A 480 30.05 3.29 14.72
N LEU A 481 28.99 2.77 15.33
CA LEU A 481 29.07 2.18 16.67
C LEU A 481 29.15 0.65 16.56
N ALA A 482 30.25 0.13 17.10
CA ALA A 482 30.50 -1.28 17.32
C ALA A 482 29.70 -1.83 18.51
N SER A 483 29.47 -3.15 18.45
CA SER A 483 29.11 -4.10 19.52
C SER A 483 27.86 -3.82 20.38
N ASN A 484 26.78 -4.53 20.01
CA ASN A 484 25.82 -5.28 20.83
C ASN A 484 25.73 -4.98 22.35
N PRO A 485 24.60 -4.46 22.86
CA PRO A 485 24.26 -4.55 24.28
C PRO A 485 23.26 -5.69 24.56
N ARG A 486 23.58 -6.50 25.57
CA ARG A 486 22.76 -7.60 26.10
C ARG A 486 21.48 -7.07 26.74
N CYS A 487 20.34 -7.71 26.45
CA CYS A 487 19.11 -7.59 27.24
C CYS A 487 19.22 -8.46 28.50
N ASP A 488 19.15 -7.85 29.69
CA ASP A 488 18.96 -8.57 30.94
C ASP A 488 17.46 -8.74 31.21
N ILE A 489 17.03 -9.97 31.45
CA ILE A 489 15.65 -10.34 31.79
C ILE A 489 15.54 -10.35 33.31
N ARG A 490 14.62 -9.55 33.87
CA ARG A 490 13.99 -9.84 35.16
C ARG A 490 12.48 -9.81 35.00
#